data_AF-A0A7L9TZZ1-F1
#
_entry.id   AF-A0A7L9TZZ1-F1
#
_cell.length_a   1.000
_cell.length_b   1.000
_cell.length_c   1.000
_cell.angle_alpha   90.00
_cell.angle_beta   90.00
_cell.angle_gamma   90.00
#
_symmetry.space_group_name_H-M   'P 1'
#
loop_
_entity.id
_entity.type
_entity.pdbx_description
1 polymer ?
#
loop_
_entity_poly.entity_id
_entity_poly.type
_entity_poly.pdbx_seq_one_letter_code
_entity_poly.pdbx_strand_id
1 'polypeptide(L)'
;MPRPGPVLLAAALLSVLVAPVHAARDGGHEGREAHRFGVIGHSFDKPGDERLKKALAQTSEKSLAFVVVTGIKAASEPCGDKLYQERRDLVDKAKRPVIVLPAGSDWTDCRNSAGRTNAIERLNRMRELFHGEPASLGAKKLPLARLSSSPRFRSYAENAHWTVDSVLYATVNLPANNNHYLAAAGRNSEYEDRLVATRFWLNRLFTLARGDKVDAIVLFTEGDLKPLAEPTGLRSLLRRAPVGQDGFAAARKQVQALAQKFDGKVLLVDSAALPKKGKPAIEWRDNVGHVSVGTEAVEVKVTPGEKTLFTLQDAGE
;
A
#
# COMPACT_ATOMS: atom_id res chain seq x y z
N MET A 1 -65.37 49.28 42.71
CA MET A 1 -64.19 48.54 42.20
C MET A 1 -64.04 48.79 40.70
N PRO A 2 -62.95 49.45 40.27
CA PRO A 2 -62.45 49.22 38.91
C PRO A 2 -60.93 48.97 38.88
N ARG A 3 -60.61 47.79 38.35
CA ARG A 3 -59.49 47.36 37.50
C ARG A 3 -58.08 47.98 37.67
N PRO A 4 -57.06 47.16 38.02
CA PRO A 4 -55.66 47.52 37.83
C PRO A 4 -55.28 47.47 36.34
N GLY A 5 -54.50 48.45 35.89
CA GLY A 5 -53.99 48.58 34.53
C GLY A 5 -52.91 47.54 34.19
N PRO A 6 -52.64 47.30 32.89
CA PRO A 6 -51.69 46.30 32.44
C PRO A 6 -50.25 46.77 32.61
N VAL A 7 -49.44 45.94 33.26
CA VAL A 7 -47.98 46.06 33.32
C VAL A 7 -47.41 45.59 31.98
N LEU A 8 -46.84 46.53 31.21
CA LEU A 8 -46.05 46.24 30.01
C LEU A 8 -44.71 45.63 30.42
N LEU A 9 -44.54 44.31 30.24
CA LEU A 9 -43.22 43.68 30.26
C LEU A 9 -42.48 44.02 28.97
N ALA A 10 -41.47 44.89 29.07
CA ALA A 10 -40.47 45.08 28.02
C ALA A 10 -39.47 43.93 28.05
N ALA A 11 -39.58 43.00 27.10
CA ALA A 11 -38.57 41.97 26.88
C ALA A 11 -37.37 42.58 26.15
N ALA A 12 -36.25 42.76 26.85
CA ALA A 12 -34.98 43.14 26.26
C ALA A 12 -34.38 41.94 25.51
N LEU A 13 -34.42 41.99 24.17
CA LEU A 13 -33.72 41.06 23.28
C LEU A 13 -32.22 41.37 23.34
N LEU A 14 -31.44 40.55 24.06
CA LEU A 14 -29.98 40.50 23.91
C LEU A 14 -29.64 39.83 22.57
N SER A 15 -29.39 40.64 21.55
CA SER A 15 -28.73 40.20 20.31
C SER A 15 -27.23 39.98 20.58
N VAL A 16 -26.85 38.73 20.83
CA VAL A 16 -25.44 38.31 20.86
C VAL A 16 -24.91 38.34 19.42
N LEU A 17 -24.09 39.34 19.08
CA LEU A 17 -23.25 39.30 17.88
C LEU A 17 -22.21 38.19 18.07
N VAL A 18 -22.45 37.03 17.47
CA VAL A 18 -21.41 36.01 17.28
C VAL A 18 -20.52 36.50 16.14
N ALA A 19 -19.40 37.14 16.48
CA ALA A 19 -18.35 37.40 15.50
C ALA A 19 -17.82 36.05 14.97
N PRO A 20 -17.68 35.87 13.65
CA PRO A 20 -17.04 34.68 13.15
C PRO A 20 -15.56 34.78 13.51
N VAL A 21 -15.11 33.95 14.44
CA VAL A 21 -13.68 33.68 14.61
C VAL A 21 -13.22 32.97 13.34
N HIS A 22 -12.89 33.75 12.31
CA HIS A 22 -12.02 33.28 11.24
C HIS A 22 -10.66 33.06 11.89
N ALA A 23 -10.47 31.87 12.44
CA ALA A 23 -9.13 31.33 12.61
C ALA A 23 -8.56 31.23 11.19
N ALA A 24 -7.87 32.28 10.77
CA ALA A 24 -6.90 32.20 9.71
C ALA A 24 -5.96 31.05 10.11
N ARG A 25 -6.13 29.89 9.46
CA ARG A 25 -5.06 28.91 9.41
C ARG A 25 -3.96 29.59 8.63
N ASP A 26 -3.04 30.25 9.34
CA ASP A 26 -1.70 30.45 8.83
C ASP A 26 -1.21 29.08 8.41
N GLY A 27 -1.18 28.84 7.10
CA GLY A 27 -0.60 27.67 6.48
C GLY A 27 0.92 27.72 6.55
N GLY A 28 1.44 27.99 7.75
CA GLY A 28 2.84 27.75 8.06
C GLY A 28 3.11 26.27 7.84
N HIS A 29 4.02 25.99 6.91
CA HIS A 29 4.73 24.73 6.83
C HIS A 29 5.49 24.53 8.15
N GLU A 30 4.79 24.18 9.24
CA GLU A 30 5.43 23.51 10.37
C GLU A 30 6.09 22.23 9.84
N GLY A 31 7.33 22.01 10.28
CA GLY A 31 8.37 21.33 9.54
C GLY A 31 7.95 19.99 8.95
N ARG A 32 8.21 19.81 7.65
CA ARG A 32 8.19 18.49 7.02
C ARG A 32 9.31 17.66 7.65
N GLU A 33 8.99 16.85 8.65
CA GLU A 33 9.99 16.04 9.33
C GLU A 33 10.42 14.86 8.47
N ALA A 34 11.68 14.46 8.64
CA ALA A 34 12.19 13.26 8.01
C ALA A 34 11.70 12.04 8.78
N HIS A 35 11.14 11.06 8.09
CA HIS A 35 10.74 9.79 8.69
C HIS A 35 11.37 8.61 7.95
N ARG A 36 11.16 7.42 8.51
CA ARG A 36 11.65 6.16 7.96
C ARG A 36 10.54 5.14 7.92
N PHE A 37 10.58 4.26 6.93
CA PHE A 37 9.74 3.08 6.89
C PHE A 37 10.55 1.85 6.51
N GLY A 38 10.12 0.69 7.01
CA GLY A 38 10.71 -0.60 6.68
C GLY A 38 9.91 -1.32 5.60
N VAL A 39 10.59 -2.14 4.81
CA VAL A 39 9.98 -3.07 3.85
C VAL A 39 10.63 -4.43 4.02
N ILE A 40 9.82 -5.45 4.27
CA ILE A 40 10.25 -6.84 4.31
C ILE A 40 9.78 -7.51 3.03
N GLY A 41 10.75 -7.82 2.17
CA GLY A 41 10.54 -8.51 0.91
C GLY A 41 10.08 -9.96 1.09
N HIS A 42 9.33 -10.45 0.11
CA HIS A 42 8.83 -11.82 0.07
C HIS A 42 10.00 -12.79 -0.04
N SER A 43 10.32 -13.44 1.08
CA SER A 43 11.62 -14.07 1.28
C SER A 43 11.55 -15.53 1.72
N PHE A 44 10.35 -16.10 1.69
CA PHE A 44 10.06 -17.44 2.21
C PHE A 44 10.27 -18.48 1.11
N ASP A 45 11.54 -18.67 0.73
CA ASP A 45 11.97 -19.81 -0.09
C ASP A 45 11.94 -21.13 0.69
N LYS A 46 11.98 -21.02 2.02
CA LYS A 46 11.97 -22.14 2.97
C LYS A 46 10.76 -22.05 3.92
N PRO A 47 10.19 -23.19 4.31
CA PRO A 47 9.13 -23.22 5.31
C PRO A 47 9.63 -22.77 6.70
N GLY A 48 8.71 -22.27 7.52
CA GLY A 48 9.01 -21.79 8.87
C GLY A 48 8.88 -20.27 9.02
N ASP A 49 8.88 -19.80 10.27
CA ASP A 49 8.70 -18.39 10.61
C ASP A 49 9.98 -17.66 11.01
N GLU A 50 11.10 -18.37 11.18
CA GLU A 50 12.35 -17.80 11.67
C GLU A 50 12.84 -16.61 10.83
N ARG A 51 12.66 -16.67 9.51
CA ARG A 51 12.99 -15.55 8.63
C ARG A 51 12.09 -14.33 8.86
N LEU A 52 10.78 -14.55 8.97
CA LEU A 52 9.82 -13.48 9.25
C LEU A 52 10.07 -12.87 10.63
N LYS A 53 10.31 -13.70 11.65
CA LYS A 53 10.71 -13.27 13.00
C LYS A 53 11.95 -12.39 12.95
N LYS A 54 13.00 -12.84 12.27
CA LYS A 54 14.26 -12.09 12.14
C LYS A 54 14.04 -10.75 11.43
N ALA A 55 13.33 -10.73 10.32
CA ALA A 55 13.07 -9.51 9.57
C ALA A 55 12.23 -8.50 10.36
N LEU A 56 11.21 -8.97 11.08
CA LEU A 56 10.40 -8.13 11.98
C LEU A 56 11.23 -7.57 13.15
N ALA A 57 12.20 -8.35 13.66
CA ALA A 57 13.12 -7.89 14.69
C ALA A 57 14.10 -6.82 14.16
N GLN A 58 14.66 -7.03 12.96
CA GLN A 58 15.58 -6.09 12.30
C GLN A 58 14.91 -4.76 11.94
N THR A 59 13.60 -4.77 11.65
CA THR A 59 12.80 -3.58 11.35
C THR A 59 12.00 -3.09 12.58
N SER A 60 12.46 -3.38 13.80
CA SER A 60 11.77 -2.96 15.02
C SER A 60 12.25 -1.61 15.58
N GLU A 61 13.12 -0.91 14.83
CA GLU A 61 13.85 0.27 15.27
C GLU A 61 13.01 1.43 15.80
N LYS A 62 13.57 2.16 16.79
CA LYS A 62 13.22 3.54 17.21
C LYS A 62 12.37 4.36 16.25
N SER A 63 12.96 4.56 15.09
CA SER A 63 12.68 5.64 14.15
C SER A 63 11.71 5.26 13.04
N LEU A 64 11.33 3.99 12.91
CA LEU A 64 10.39 3.58 11.87
C LEU A 64 8.96 4.03 12.20
N ALA A 65 8.34 4.72 11.25
CA ALA A 65 6.93 5.10 11.28
C ALA A 65 6.03 3.86 11.09
N PHE A 66 6.41 2.95 10.20
CA PHE A 66 5.72 1.68 9.93
C PHE A 66 6.64 0.70 9.18
N VAL A 67 6.19 -0.55 9.05
CA VAL A 67 6.83 -1.61 8.26
C VAL A 67 5.80 -2.23 7.31
N VAL A 68 6.16 -2.43 6.05
CA VAL A 68 5.36 -3.20 5.07
C VAL A 68 5.97 -4.58 4.90
N VAL A 69 5.15 -5.62 5.02
CA VAL A 69 5.55 -7.02 4.81
C VAL A 69 4.88 -7.53 3.54
N THR A 70 5.68 -8.02 2.60
CA THR A 70 5.19 -8.62 1.34
C THR A 70 5.15 -10.15 1.48
N GLY A 71 4.00 -10.65 1.89
CA GLY A 71 3.71 -12.05 2.12
C GLY A 71 4.07 -12.59 3.51
N ILE A 72 3.55 -13.78 3.86
CA ILE A 72 3.66 -14.35 5.21
C ILE A 72 4.17 -15.79 5.27
N LYS A 73 4.20 -16.50 4.14
CA LYS A 73 4.63 -17.90 4.09
C LYS A 73 5.29 -18.29 2.77
N ALA A 74 6.02 -19.40 2.78
CA ALA A 74 6.54 -20.03 1.59
C ALA A 74 5.44 -20.68 0.75
N ALA A 75 5.68 -20.85 -0.55
CA ALA A 75 4.77 -21.58 -1.43
C ALA A 75 4.64 -23.07 -1.02
N SER A 76 5.70 -23.65 -0.44
CA SER A 76 5.72 -25.02 0.07
C SER A 76 4.97 -25.22 1.40
N GLU A 77 4.63 -24.14 2.10
CA GLU A 77 3.89 -24.22 3.35
C GLU A 77 2.38 -24.39 3.11
N PRO A 78 1.68 -25.18 3.95
CA PRO A 78 0.26 -25.43 3.80
C PRO A 78 -0.55 -24.12 3.94
N CYS A 79 -1.57 -23.94 3.12
CA CYS A 79 -2.49 -22.80 3.23
C CYS A 79 -3.58 -23.04 4.30
N GLY A 80 -3.19 -23.54 5.47
CA GLY A 80 -4.13 -23.85 6.55
C GLY A 80 -4.34 -22.67 7.49
N ASP A 81 -5.54 -22.59 8.06
CA ASP A 81 -5.95 -21.53 9.00
C ASP A 81 -5.02 -21.41 10.20
N LYS A 82 -4.52 -22.55 10.73
CA LYS A 82 -3.55 -22.57 11.82
C LYS A 82 -2.29 -21.78 11.47
N LEU A 83 -1.74 -21.99 10.27
CA LEU A 83 -0.54 -21.28 9.83
C LEU A 83 -0.81 -19.77 9.67
N TYR A 84 -1.93 -19.40 9.05
CA TYR A 84 -2.28 -17.98 8.90
C TYR A 84 -2.47 -17.30 10.26
N GLN A 85 -3.11 -17.97 11.23
CA GLN A 85 -3.25 -17.44 12.58
C GLN A 85 -1.90 -17.29 13.28
N GLU A 86 -1.01 -18.29 13.20
CA GLU A 86 0.35 -18.20 13.75
C GLU A 86 1.14 -17.03 13.16
N ARG A 87 1.06 -16.83 11.84
CA ARG A 87 1.73 -15.71 11.16
C ARG A 87 1.09 -14.36 11.51
N ARG A 88 -0.23 -14.32 11.66
CA ARG A 88 -0.96 -13.13 12.13
C ARG A 88 -0.51 -12.74 13.55
N ASP A 89 -0.48 -13.69 14.48
CA ASP A 89 -0.07 -13.46 15.86
C ASP A 89 1.40 -13.01 15.95
N LEU A 90 2.26 -13.56 15.09
CA LEU A 90 3.65 -13.12 15.00
C LEU A 90 3.74 -11.66 14.55
N VAL A 91 3.03 -11.29 13.48
CA VAL A 91 3.03 -9.92 12.96
C VAL A 91 2.41 -8.95 13.97
N ASP A 92 1.35 -9.34 14.68
CA ASP A 92 0.67 -8.46 15.63
C ASP A 92 1.49 -8.16 16.89
N LYS A 93 2.48 -9.01 17.21
CA LYS A 93 3.47 -8.78 18.28
C LYS A 93 4.58 -7.80 17.91
N ALA A 94 4.69 -7.40 16.64
CA ALA A 94 5.70 -6.44 16.22
C ALA A 94 5.52 -5.10 16.96
N LYS A 95 6.62 -4.46 17.35
CA LYS A 95 6.59 -3.20 18.13
C LYS A 95 6.07 -2.01 17.31
N ARG A 96 6.13 -2.10 15.98
CA ARG A 96 5.79 -1.04 15.03
C ARG A 96 4.47 -1.34 14.33
N PRO A 97 3.82 -0.32 13.74
CA PRO A 97 2.73 -0.55 12.80
C PRO A 97 3.20 -1.44 11.65
N VAL A 98 2.53 -2.57 11.43
CA VAL A 98 2.83 -3.48 10.32
C VAL A 98 1.66 -3.57 9.36
N ILE A 99 1.93 -3.34 8.08
CA ILE A 99 0.99 -3.50 6.98
C ILE A 99 1.38 -4.74 6.19
N VAL A 100 0.48 -5.72 6.10
CA VAL A 100 0.71 -6.96 5.36
C VAL A 100 0.06 -6.86 3.99
N LEU A 101 0.87 -7.00 2.94
CA LEU A 101 0.45 -7.15 1.55
C LEU A 101 0.53 -8.63 1.16
N PRO A 102 -0.58 -9.26 0.73
CA PRO A 102 -0.55 -10.66 0.32
C PRO A 102 0.43 -10.92 -0.83
N ALA A 103 1.20 -12.00 -0.71
CA ALA A 103 2.01 -12.55 -1.79
C ALA A 103 1.29 -13.70 -2.51
N GLY A 104 1.73 -14.06 -3.71
CA GLY A 104 1.16 -15.16 -4.49
C GLY A 104 1.24 -16.50 -3.75
N SER A 105 2.32 -16.72 -3.01
CA SER A 105 2.49 -17.91 -2.18
C SER A 105 1.42 -18.02 -1.10
N ASP A 106 0.89 -16.89 -0.61
CA ASP A 106 -0.06 -16.88 0.49
C ASP A 106 -1.45 -17.31 0.05
N TRP A 107 -1.83 -17.12 -1.23
CA TRP A 107 -3.18 -17.40 -1.71
C TRP A 107 -3.22 -17.99 -3.13
N THR A 108 -2.58 -17.38 -4.13
CA THR A 108 -2.67 -17.83 -5.54
C THR A 108 -2.18 -19.27 -5.76
N ASP A 109 -1.13 -19.65 -5.05
CA ASP A 109 -0.49 -20.96 -5.19
C ASP A 109 -1.19 -22.05 -4.36
N CYS A 110 -2.15 -21.67 -3.52
CA CYS A 110 -2.83 -22.60 -2.64
C CYS A 110 -3.65 -23.64 -3.41
N ARG A 111 -3.51 -24.88 -2.97
CA ARG A 111 -4.27 -26.04 -3.45
C ARG A 111 -4.87 -26.78 -2.27
N ASN A 112 -6.07 -27.33 -2.46
CA ASN A 112 -6.69 -28.23 -1.49
C ASN A 112 -6.12 -29.65 -1.58
N SER A 113 -6.59 -30.56 -0.72
CA SER A 113 -6.15 -31.96 -0.68
C SER A 113 -6.41 -32.74 -1.98
N ALA A 114 -7.35 -32.29 -2.81
CA ALA A 114 -7.63 -32.85 -4.13
C ALA A 114 -6.81 -32.18 -5.26
N GLY A 115 -5.85 -31.32 -4.92
CA GLY A 115 -5.00 -30.60 -5.89
C GLY A 115 -5.70 -29.47 -6.64
N ARG A 116 -6.95 -29.12 -6.28
CA ARG A 116 -7.70 -28.03 -6.91
C ARG A 116 -7.34 -26.69 -6.25
N THR A 117 -7.35 -25.62 -7.03
CA THR A 117 -7.16 -24.26 -6.48
C THR A 117 -8.25 -23.89 -5.48
N ASN A 118 -7.84 -23.33 -4.35
CA ASN A 118 -8.72 -22.68 -3.38
C ASN A 118 -8.29 -21.21 -3.14
N ALA A 119 -7.60 -20.61 -4.12
CA ALA A 119 -6.97 -19.30 -3.99
C ALA A 119 -7.90 -18.18 -3.48
N ILE A 120 -9.13 -18.09 -4.01
CA ILE A 120 -10.09 -17.05 -3.62
C ILE A 120 -10.52 -17.19 -2.17
N GLU A 121 -10.79 -18.43 -1.75
CA GLU A 121 -11.21 -18.73 -0.40
C GLU A 121 -10.07 -18.44 0.59
N ARG A 122 -8.83 -18.77 0.22
CA ARG A 122 -7.63 -18.41 1.00
C ARG A 122 -7.38 -16.90 1.06
N LEU A 123 -7.57 -16.17 -0.04
CA LEU A 123 -7.47 -14.71 -0.06
C LEU A 123 -8.53 -14.06 0.84
N ASN A 124 -9.77 -14.57 0.83
CA ASN A 124 -10.82 -14.09 1.75
C ASN A 124 -10.44 -14.36 3.20
N ARG A 125 -9.87 -15.53 3.50
CA ARG A 125 -9.39 -15.82 4.85
C ARG A 125 -8.28 -14.87 5.30
N MET A 126 -7.35 -14.51 4.39
CA MET A 126 -6.36 -13.48 4.68
C MET A 126 -6.99 -12.11 4.95
N ARG A 127 -8.00 -11.70 4.19
CA ARG A 127 -8.69 -10.43 4.39
C ARG A 127 -9.35 -10.35 5.76
N GLU A 128 -10.00 -11.43 6.19
CA GLU A 128 -10.58 -11.52 7.54
C GLU A 128 -9.50 -11.39 8.63
N LEU A 129 -8.40 -12.13 8.50
CA LEU A 129 -7.37 -12.20 9.53
C LEU A 129 -6.45 -10.98 9.58
N PHE A 130 -6.09 -10.40 8.45
CA PHE A 130 -5.08 -9.34 8.37
C PHE A 130 -5.67 -7.96 8.07
N HIS A 131 -6.89 -7.89 7.52
CA HIS A 131 -7.43 -6.66 6.93
C HIS A 131 -8.84 -6.30 7.42
N GLY A 132 -9.35 -6.96 8.47
CA GLY A 132 -10.68 -6.69 9.01
C GLY A 132 -10.86 -5.30 9.61
N GLU A 133 -9.80 -4.73 10.17
CA GLU A 133 -9.84 -3.43 10.86
C GLU A 133 -9.30 -2.29 9.98
N PRO A 134 -9.81 -1.05 10.13
CA PRO A 134 -9.27 0.16 9.47
C PRO A 134 -7.96 0.66 10.11
N ALA A 135 -7.11 -0.27 10.55
CA ALA A 135 -5.83 0.00 11.18
C ALA A 135 -4.80 -1.09 10.81
N SER A 136 -3.52 -0.78 11.00
CA SER A 136 -2.41 -1.72 10.83
C SER A 136 -2.40 -2.80 11.91
N LEU A 137 -1.60 -3.85 11.69
CA LEU A 137 -1.20 -4.77 12.74
C LEU A 137 -0.05 -4.20 13.58
N GLY A 138 0.35 -4.95 14.61
CA GLY A 138 1.43 -4.58 15.52
C GLY A 138 0.91 -3.94 16.80
N ALA A 139 1.78 -3.83 17.80
CA ALA A 139 1.47 -3.24 19.10
C ALA A 139 1.09 -1.76 18.99
N LYS A 140 1.73 -1.02 18.09
CA LYS A 140 1.33 0.33 17.69
C LYS A 140 0.45 0.24 16.46
N LYS A 141 -0.70 0.92 16.50
CA LYS A 141 -1.66 0.96 15.39
C LYS A 141 -1.48 2.23 14.57
N LEU A 142 -1.51 2.08 13.26
CA LEU A 142 -1.58 3.16 12.28
C LEU A 142 -2.95 3.12 11.61
N PRO A 143 -3.73 4.22 11.57
CA PRO A 143 -5.00 4.27 10.85
C PRO A 143 -4.80 4.03 9.35
N LEU A 144 -5.66 3.20 8.75
CA LEU A 144 -5.60 2.86 7.33
C LEU A 144 -6.95 3.12 6.66
N ALA A 145 -6.94 3.84 5.53
CA ALA A 145 -8.10 3.94 4.66
C ALA A 145 -8.05 2.81 3.62
N ARG A 146 -9.10 1.98 3.56
CA ARG A 146 -9.13 0.79 2.69
C ARG A 146 -10.01 0.99 1.48
N LEU A 147 -9.67 0.32 0.37
CA LEU A 147 -10.54 0.24 -0.79
C LEU A 147 -11.89 -0.40 -0.45
N SER A 148 -11.92 -1.35 0.50
CA SER A 148 -13.14 -1.98 1.00
C SER A 148 -14.15 -1.02 1.64
N SER A 149 -13.74 0.19 2.02
CA SER A 149 -14.66 1.24 2.46
C SER A 149 -15.53 1.79 1.31
N SER A 150 -15.16 1.53 0.05
CA SER A 150 -16.00 1.81 -1.11
C SER A 150 -17.09 0.74 -1.25
N PRO A 151 -18.39 1.09 -1.31
CA PRO A 151 -19.48 0.12 -1.44
C PRO A 151 -19.34 -0.81 -2.66
N ARG A 152 -18.69 -0.32 -3.74
CA ARG A 152 -18.44 -1.08 -4.97
C ARG A 152 -17.33 -2.12 -4.82
N PHE A 153 -16.40 -1.95 -3.88
CA PHE A 153 -15.19 -2.76 -3.75
C PHE A 153 -14.99 -3.33 -2.35
N ARG A 154 -16.08 -3.63 -1.63
CA ARG A 154 -16.06 -4.19 -0.26
C ARG A 154 -15.16 -5.42 -0.09
N SER A 155 -15.02 -6.21 -1.14
CA SER A 155 -14.20 -7.43 -1.12
C SER A 155 -12.69 -7.18 -1.21
N TYR A 156 -12.18 -5.95 -1.34
CA TYR A 156 -10.76 -5.66 -1.60
C TYR A 156 -10.06 -4.98 -0.42
N ALA A 157 -10.15 -5.58 0.77
CA ALA A 157 -9.64 -5.00 2.03
C ALA A 157 -8.11 -4.90 2.12
N GLU A 158 -7.38 -5.70 1.33
CA GLU A 158 -5.92 -5.73 1.29
C GLU A 158 -5.28 -4.47 0.68
N ASN A 159 -6.08 -3.70 -0.08
CA ASN A 159 -5.66 -2.44 -0.68
C ASN A 159 -5.97 -1.31 0.30
N ALA A 160 -4.93 -0.70 0.87
CA ALA A 160 -5.02 0.33 1.89
C ALA A 160 -4.09 1.50 1.55
N HIS A 161 -4.46 2.70 1.97
CA HIS A 161 -3.59 3.88 1.92
C HIS A 161 -3.53 4.58 3.27
N TRP A 162 -2.43 5.28 3.50
CA TRP A 162 -2.19 6.13 4.67
C TRP A 162 -1.21 7.23 4.28
N THR A 163 -1.10 8.25 5.11
CA THR A 163 -0.19 9.37 4.88
C THR A 163 0.71 9.51 6.09
N VAL A 164 2.01 9.74 5.84
CA VAL A 164 2.97 10.18 6.85
C VAL A 164 3.61 11.45 6.30
N ASP A 165 3.48 12.53 7.06
CA ASP A 165 3.87 13.88 6.65
C ASP A 165 3.28 14.25 5.27
N SER A 166 4.12 14.61 4.31
CA SER A 166 3.72 14.95 2.94
C SER A 166 3.86 13.78 1.95
N VAL A 167 3.80 12.53 2.41
CA VAL A 167 3.90 11.35 1.52
C VAL A 167 2.72 10.41 1.71
N LEU A 168 2.06 10.08 0.60
CA LEU A 168 0.99 9.08 0.56
C LEU A 168 1.58 7.69 0.29
N TYR A 169 1.20 6.71 1.09
CA TYR A 169 1.61 5.32 0.96
C TYR A 169 0.41 4.46 0.64
N ALA A 170 0.57 3.45 -0.22
CA ALA A 170 -0.50 2.51 -0.50
C ALA A 170 -0.01 1.11 -0.86
N THR A 171 -0.79 0.11 -0.45
CA THR A 171 -0.67 -1.26 -0.95
C THR A 171 -1.54 -1.45 -2.19
N VAL A 172 -1.03 -2.23 -3.14
CA VAL A 172 -1.77 -2.65 -4.33
C VAL A 172 -1.56 -4.15 -4.52
N ASN A 173 -2.64 -4.93 -4.44
CA ASN A 173 -2.59 -6.38 -4.61
C ASN A 173 -2.31 -6.75 -6.07
N LEU A 174 -1.02 -6.91 -6.38
CA LEU A 174 -0.49 -7.34 -7.67
C LEU A 174 0.51 -8.48 -7.40
N PRO A 175 0.07 -9.75 -7.39
CA PRO A 175 0.93 -10.87 -7.04
C PRO A 175 2.00 -11.14 -8.12
N ALA A 176 3.16 -11.67 -7.72
CA ALA A 176 4.35 -11.79 -8.56
C ALA A 176 4.21 -12.74 -9.76
N ASN A 177 3.40 -13.79 -9.62
CA ASN A 177 3.19 -14.78 -10.68
C ASN A 177 2.28 -14.24 -11.81
N ASN A 178 2.84 -13.37 -12.66
CA ASN A 178 2.14 -12.69 -13.76
C ASN A 178 0.82 -12.04 -13.35
N ASN A 179 0.78 -11.43 -12.15
CA ASN A 179 -0.43 -10.84 -11.60
C ASN A 179 -1.61 -11.83 -11.48
N HIS A 180 -1.33 -13.13 -11.34
CA HIS A 180 -2.31 -14.22 -11.42
C HIS A 180 -3.12 -14.26 -12.73
N TYR A 181 -2.56 -13.75 -13.83
CA TYR A 181 -3.20 -13.86 -15.13
C TYR A 181 -3.18 -15.31 -15.62
N LEU A 182 -4.36 -15.86 -15.91
CA LEU A 182 -4.53 -17.21 -16.46
C LEU A 182 -4.92 -17.16 -17.94
N ALA A 183 -4.13 -17.83 -18.79
CA ALA A 183 -4.45 -18.03 -20.21
C ALA A 183 -5.51 -19.13 -20.41
N ALA A 184 -6.71 -18.92 -19.84
CA ALA A 184 -7.73 -19.95 -19.66
C ALA A 184 -9.05 -19.67 -20.41
N ALA A 185 -8.98 -19.06 -21.60
CA ALA A 185 -10.12 -18.84 -22.50
C ALA A 185 -11.38 -18.28 -21.81
N GLY A 186 -11.23 -17.17 -21.06
CA GLY A 186 -12.33 -16.50 -20.34
C GLY A 186 -12.55 -16.95 -18.90
N ARG A 187 -11.78 -17.94 -18.39
CA ARG A 187 -11.81 -18.36 -16.98
C ARG A 187 -10.81 -17.59 -16.12
N ASN A 188 -10.77 -16.26 -16.29
CA ASN A 188 -9.83 -15.36 -15.61
C ASN A 188 -10.56 -14.29 -14.77
N SER A 189 -11.78 -14.60 -14.30
CA SER A 189 -12.68 -13.65 -13.65
C SER A 189 -12.07 -12.96 -12.42
N GLU A 190 -11.29 -13.69 -11.61
CA GLU A 190 -10.56 -13.09 -10.47
C GLU A 190 -9.67 -11.93 -10.94
N TYR A 191 -8.81 -12.19 -11.93
CA TYR A 191 -7.90 -11.21 -12.47
C TYR A 191 -8.65 -10.03 -13.07
N GLU A 192 -9.71 -10.29 -13.84
CA GLU A 192 -10.50 -9.26 -14.51
C GLU A 192 -11.22 -8.35 -13.51
N ASP A 193 -11.87 -8.93 -12.49
CA ASP A 193 -12.53 -8.18 -11.43
C ASP A 193 -11.52 -7.38 -10.60
N ARG A 194 -10.39 -8.00 -10.23
CA ARG A 194 -9.32 -7.32 -9.50
C ARG A 194 -8.70 -6.22 -10.34
N LEU A 195 -8.54 -6.38 -11.64
CA LEU A 195 -8.04 -5.34 -12.54
C LEU A 195 -8.97 -4.11 -12.54
N VAL A 196 -10.29 -4.30 -12.51
CA VAL A 196 -11.26 -3.20 -12.36
C VAL A 196 -11.08 -2.49 -11.02
N ALA A 197 -10.92 -3.24 -9.93
CA ALA A 197 -10.69 -2.70 -8.59
C ALA A 197 -9.35 -1.94 -8.49
N THR A 198 -8.26 -2.51 -9.00
CA THR A 198 -6.94 -1.87 -9.09
C THR A 198 -7.02 -0.58 -9.90
N ARG A 199 -7.74 -0.58 -11.03
CA ARG A 199 -7.90 0.63 -11.85
C ARG A 199 -8.60 1.74 -11.08
N PHE A 200 -9.69 1.43 -10.39
CA PHE A 200 -10.39 2.39 -9.55
C PHE A 200 -9.48 2.90 -8.43
N TRP A 201 -8.77 1.99 -7.77
CA TRP A 201 -7.89 2.29 -6.66
C TRP A 201 -6.77 3.26 -7.05
N LEU A 202 -6.02 2.96 -8.10
CA LEU A 202 -4.94 3.82 -8.58
C LEU A 202 -5.45 5.23 -8.94
N ASN A 203 -6.61 5.34 -9.60
CA ASN A 203 -7.21 6.65 -9.88
C ASN A 203 -7.55 7.43 -8.61
N ARG A 204 -8.09 6.74 -7.59
CA ARG A 204 -8.39 7.35 -6.29
C ARG A 204 -7.12 7.85 -5.60
N LEU A 205 -6.08 7.01 -5.50
CA LEU A 205 -4.81 7.36 -4.85
C LEU A 205 -4.18 8.61 -5.46
N PHE A 206 -4.07 8.66 -6.79
CA PHE A 206 -3.50 9.82 -7.48
C PHE A 206 -4.40 11.06 -7.42
N THR A 207 -5.72 10.88 -7.30
CA THR A 207 -6.64 12.02 -7.09
C THR A 207 -6.48 12.61 -5.70
N LEU A 208 -6.37 11.78 -4.67
CA LEU A 208 -6.08 12.20 -3.30
C LEU A 208 -4.72 12.90 -3.23
N ALA A 209 -3.67 12.29 -3.78
CA ALA A 209 -2.33 12.85 -3.77
C ALA A 209 -2.25 14.25 -4.42
N ARG A 210 -2.95 14.47 -5.54
CA ARG A 210 -3.03 15.80 -6.17
C ARG A 210 -3.84 16.80 -5.34
N GLY A 211 -4.97 16.36 -4.78
CA GLY A 211 -5.84 17.21 -3.96
C GLY A 211 -5.14 17.67 -2.67
N ASP A 212 -4.46 16.73 -2.01
CA ASP A 212 -3.74 16.93 -0.75
C ASP A 212 -2.35 17.54 -0.96
N LYS A 213 -1.90 17.67 -2.22
CA LYS A 213 -0.60 18.23 -2.63
C LYS A 213 0.58 17.56 -1.92
N VAL A 214 0.54 16.22 -1.84
CA VAL A 214 1.64 15.43 -1.27
C VAL A 214 2.87 15.50 -2.18
N ASP A 215 4.06 15.46 -1.59
CA ASP A 215 5.33 15.50 -2.31
C ASP A 215 5.59 14.17 -3.07
N ALA A 216 5.03 13.06 -2.58
CA ALA A 216 5.16 11.77 -3.24
C ALA A 216 4.05 10.76 -2.93
N ILE A 217 3.98 9.75 -3.80
CA ILE A 217 3.21 8.52 -3.62
C ILE A 217 4.20 7.34 -3.59
N VAL A 218 4.07 6.45 -2.61
CA VAL A 218 4.78 5.17 -2.58
C VAL A 218 3.78 4.03 -2.74
N LEU A 219 3.96 3.19 -3.76
CA LEU A 219 3.11 2.05 -4.06
C LEU A 219 3.87 0.75 -3.76
N PHE A 220 3.30 -0.08 -2.89
CA PHE A 220 3.84 -1.39 -2.54
C PHE A 220 3.09 -2.48 -3.32
N THR A 221 3.84 -3.33 -4.01
CA THR A 221 3.35 -4.53 -4.71
C THR A 221 4.18 -5.75 -4.31
N GLU A 222 3.69 -6.97 -4.54
CA GLU A 222 4.59 -8.14 -4.49
C GLU A 222 5.29 -8.28 -5.84
N GLY A 223 4.51 -8.27 -6.92
CA GLY A 223 5.02 -8.38 -8.28
C GLY A 223 5.69 -7.11 -8.79
N ASP A 224 6.75 -7.31 -9.57
CA ASP A 224 7.44 -6.26 -10.31
C ASP A 224 6.61 -5.81 -11.52
N LEU A 225 6.07 -4.58 -11.40
CA LEU A 225 5.31 -3.91 -12.46
C LEU A 225 6.17 -3.59 -13.69
N LYS A 226 7.49 -3.55 -13.55
CA LYS A 226 8.47 -3.11 -14.54
C LYS A 226 8.18 -1.72 -15.08
N PRO A 227 7.97 -0.70 -14.21
CA PRO A 227 7.54 0.63 -14.64
C PRO A 227 8.54 1.31 -15.59
N LEU A 228 9.81 0.87 -15.57
CA LEU A 228 10.90 1.40 -16.38
C LEU A 228 11.17 0.62 -17.67
N ALA A 229 10.58 -0.57 -17.85
CA ALA A 229 10.92 -1.46 -18.97
C ALA A 229 10.37 -1.03 -20.33
N GLU A 230 9.32 -0.20 -20.35
CA GLU A 230 8.71 0.24 -21.61
C GLU A 230 9.68 1.18 -22.37
N PRO A 231 10.04 0.84 -23.62
CA PRO A 231 10.92 1.67 -24.44
C PRO A 231 10.23 2.99 -24.79
N THR A 232 10.97 4.09 -24.67
CA THR A 232 10.50 5.44 -25.00
C THR A 232 10.95 5.88 -26.39
N GLY A 233 10.20 6.78 -27.02
CA GLY A 233 10.54 7.40 -28.31
C GLY A 233 10.60 6.41 -29.48
N LEU A 234 11.54 6.63 -30.40
CA LEU A 234 11.69 5.86 -31.64
C LEU A 234 11.90 4.35 -31.41
N ARG A 235 12.44 3.96 -30.24
CA ARG A 235 12.62 2.54 -29.84
C ARG A 235 11.29 1.83 -29.59
N SER A 236 10.21 2.57 -29.26
CA SER A 236 8.87 2.01 -29.13
C SER A 236 8.34 1.46 -30.46
N LEU A 237 8.70 2.10 -31.58
CA LEU A 237 8.30 1.68 -32.93
C LEU A 237 8.96 0.37 -33.37
N LEU A 238 10.08 0.00 -32.73
CA LEU A 238 10.82 -1.24 -33.00
C LEU A 238 10.44 -2.38 -32.03
N ARG A 239 9.42 -2.17 -31.19
CA ARG A 239 9.05 -3.14 -30.15
C ARG A 239 8.45 -4.39 -30.79
N ARG A 240 9.09 -5.54 -30.56
CA ARG A 240 8.51 -6.85 -30.88
C ARG A 240 7.28 -7.11 -30.02
N ALA A 241 6.30 -7.82 -30.58
CA ALA A 241 5.15 -8.28 -29.81
C ALA A 241 5.63 -9.10 -28.60
N PRO A 242 5.06 -8.89 -27.39
CA PRO A 242 5.44 -9.66 -26.22
C PRO A 242 5.26 -11.17 -26.45
N VAL A 243 6.19 -11.97 -25.92
CA VAL A 243 6.09 -13.43 -25.91
C VAL A 243 5.20 -13.83 -24.71
N GLY A 244 3.89 -13.68 -24.86
CA GLY A 244 2.88 -13.98 -23.83
C GLY A 244 2.04 -12.78 -23.37
N GLN A 245 0.97 -13.06 -22.64
CA GLN A 245 0.12 -12.01 -22.07
C GLN A 245 0.72 -11.48 -20.76
N ASP A 246 1.04 -10.19 -20.76
CA ASP A 246 1.56 -9.47 -19.60
C ASP A 246 0.40 -9.03 -18.69
N GLY A 247 0.21 -9.74 -17.58
CA GLY A 247 -0.83 -9.47 -16.59
C GLY A 247 -0.65 -8.13 -15.85
N PHE A 248 0.53 -7.53 -15.91
CA PHE A 248 0.85 -6.24 -15.30
C PHE A 248 0.67 -5.05 -16.26
N ALA A 249 0.59 -5.28 -17.57
CA ALA A 249 0.62 -4.23 -18.58
C ALA A 249 -0.42 -3.12 -18.36
N ALA A 250 -1.66 -3.49 -18.01
CA ALA A 250 -2.73 -2.53 -17.78
C ALA A 250 -2.44 -1.63 -16.56
N ALA A 251 -2.02 -2.23 -15.44
CA ALA A 251 -1.64 -1.49 -14.23
C ALA A 251 -0.39 -0.62 -14.46
N ARG A 252 0.64 -1.17 -15.11
CA ARG A 252 1.87 -0.44 -15.49
C ARG A 252 1.54 0.80 -16.32
N LYS A 253 0.76 0.64 -17.40
CA LYS A 253 0.35 1.74 -18.28
C LYS A 253 -0.43 2.81 -17.51
N GLN A 254 -1.31 2.39 -16.61
CA GLN A 254 -2.09 3.33 -15.81
C GLN A 254 -1.23 4.13 -14.83
N VAL A 255 -0.32 3.47 -14.10
CA VAL A 255 0.60 4.16 -13.18
C VAL A 255 1.46 5.17 -13.94
N GLN A 256 2.02 4.79 -15.09
CA GLN A 256 2.80 5.70 -15.93
C GLN A 256 1.98 6.93 -16.36
N ALA A 257 0.75 6.73 -16.84
CA ALA A 257 -0.12 7.82 -17.28
C ALA A 257 -0.57 8.74 -16.13
N LEU A 258 -0.76 8.19 -14.93
CA LEU A 258 -1.11 8.97 -13.73
C LEU A 258 0.10 9.73 -13.18
N ALA A 259 1.28 9.12 -13.19
CA ALA A 259 2.53 9.73 -12.76
C ALA A 259 2.88 10.96 -13.62
N GLN A 260 2.69 10.89 -14.94
CA GLN A 260 2.91 12.05 -15.84
C GLN A 260 2.07 13.29 -15.49
N LYS A 261 0.96 13.11 -14.76
CA LYS A 261 0.04 14.19 -14.34
C LYS A 261 0.20 14.54 -12.87
N PHE A 262 1.22 14.03 -12.20
CA PHE A 262 1.47 14.24 -10.79
C PHE A 262 2.81 14.98 -10.63
N ASP A 263 2.77 16.14 -9.99
CA ASP A 263 3.95 17.01 -9.86
C ASP A 263 5.00 16.44 -8.88
N GLY A 264 4.57 15.55 -7.98
CA GLY A 264 5.44 14.87 -7.02
C GLY A 264 6.14 13.63 -7.58
N LYS A 265 6.85 12.91 -6.69
CA LYS A 265 7.54 11.65 -7.01
C LYS A 265 6.63 10.44 -6.82
N VAL A 266 6.75 9.43 -7.67
CA VAL A 266 6.07 8.14 -7.51
C VAL A 266 7.14 7.07 -7.32
N LEU A 267 7.20 6.45 -6.15
CA LEU A 267 8.10 5.33 -5.88
C LEU A 267 7.32 4.02 -5.91
N LEU A 268 7.72 3.10 -6.78
CA LEU A 268 7.20 1.74 -6.81
C LEU A 268 8.18 0.82 -6.07
N VAL A 269 7.66 0.08 -5.09
CA VAL A 269 8.42 -0.86 -4.27
C VAL A 269 7.81 -2.24 -4.44
N ASP A 270 8.60 -3.20 -4.89
CA ASP A 270 8.18 -4.60 -5.01
C ASP A 270 9.18 -5.58 -4.37
N SER A 271 8.82 -6.87 -4.36
CA SER A 271 9.65 -7.94 -3.81
C SER A 271 10.17 -8.93 -4.86
N ALA A 272 10.28 -8.51 -6.13
CA ALA A 272 10.85 -9.37 -7.15
C ALA A 272 12.32 -9.72 -6.86
N ALA A 273 12.69 -10.94 -7.24
CA ALA A 273 14.03 -11.47 -6.99
C ALA A 273 15.11 -10.58 -7.62
N LEU A 274 16.12 -10.27 -6.82
CA LEU A 274 17.28 -9.50 -7.27
C LEU A 274 18.23 -10.36 -8.12
N PRO A 275 19.00 -9.76 -9.03
CA PRO A 275 20.11 -10.43 -9.71
C PRO A 275 21.11 -11.04 -8.70
N LYS A 276 21.87 -12.05 -9.11
CA LYS A 276 22.92 -12.64 -8.26
C LYS A 276 23.90 -11.55 -7.79
N LYS A 277 24.03 -11.38 -6.46
CA LYS A 277 24.81 -10.32 -5.78
C LYS A 277 24.29 -8.88 -5.96
N GLY A 278 23.08 -8.71 -6.49
CA GLY A 278 22.41 -7.40 -6.55
C GLY A 278 21.99 -6.94 -5.16
N LYS A 279 22.08 -5.64 -4.91
CA LYS A 279 21.48 -4.98 -3.75
C LYS A 279 20.27 -4.16 -4.20
N PRO A 280 19.26 -3.95 -3.33
CA PRO A 280 18.18 -3.01 -3.60
C PRO A 280 18.74 -1.63 -3.97
N ALA A 281 18.28 -1.06 -5.08
CA ALA A 281 18.64 0.28 -5.53
C ALA A 281 17.41 0.96 -6.14
N ILE A 282 17.26 2.27 -5.91
CA ILE A 282 16.17 3.03 -6.53
C ILE A 282 16.64 3.51 -7.91
N GLU A 283 16.02 3.00 -8.96
CA GLU A 283 16.20 3.48 -10.32
C GLU A 283 15.13 4.52 -10.64
N TRP A 284 15.54 5.68 -11.17
CA TRP A 284 14.63 6.77 -11.50
C TRP A 284 14.55 7.00 -13.01
N ARG A 285 13.34 7.26 -13.49
CA ARG A 285 13.05 7.84 -14.81
C ARG A 285 11.98 8.92 -14.64
N ASP A 286 12.34 10.15 -14.95
CA ASP A 286 11.49 11.33 -14.74
C ASP A 286 11.05 11.46 -13.26
N ASN A 287 9.76 11.36 -12.97
CA ASN A 287 9.21 11.35 -11.61
C ASN A 287 8.86 9.95 -11.08
N VAL A 288 9.15 8.89 -11.83
CA VAL A 288 8.88 7.50 -11.44
C VAL A 288 10.17 6.82 -10.99
N GLY A 289 10.19 6.39 -9.74
CA GLY A 289 11.23 5.58 -9.13
C GLY A 289 10.77 4.14 -8.98
N HIS A 290 11.70 3.20 -9.04
CA HIS A 290 11.44 1.77 -8.87
C HIS A 290 12.54 1.13 -8.03
N VAL A 291 12.16 0.27 -7.09
CA VAL A 291 13.07 -0.58 -6.33
C VAL A 291 12.42 -1.93 -6.07
N SER A 292 13.15 -3.00 -6.38
CA SER A 292 12.86 -4.34 -5.88
C SER A 292 13.67 -4.58 -4.61
N VAL A 293 13.02 -4.98 -3.51
CA VAL A 293 13.70 -5.34 -2.26
C VAL A 293 14.07 -6.82 -2.21
N GLY A 294 13.59 -7.62 -3.17
CA GLY A 294 13.81 -9.06 -3.22
C GLY A 294 13.40 -9.75 -1.92
N THR A 295 14.35 -10.45 -1.31
CA THR A 295 14.15 -11.19 -0.07
C THR A 295 14.66 -10.45 1.17
N GLU A 296 15.10 -9.22 1.02
CA GLU A 296 15.78 -8.45 2.07
C GLU A 296 14.77 -7.66 2.92
N ALA A 297 15.21 -7.31 4.13
CA ALA A 297 14.59 -6.27 4.92
C ALA A 297 15.34 -4.96 4.66
N VAL A 298 14.63 -3.94 4.19
CA VAL A 298 15.21 -2.67 3.75
C VAL A 298 14.51 -1.53 4.48
N GLU A 299 15.28 -0.53 4.91
CA GLU A 299 14.75 0.71 5.42
C GLU A 299 14.86 1.82 4.38
N VAL A 300 13.86 2.69 4.34
CA VAL A 300 13.84 3.84 3.45
C VAL A 300 13.71 5.09 4.28
N LYS A 301 14.73 5.95 4.22
CA LYS A 301 14.66 7.31 4.75
C LYS A 301 13.92 8.20 3.76
N VAL A 302 12.98 8.97 4.29
CA VAL A 302 12.20 9.95 3.54
C VAL A 302 12.54 11.33 4.08
N THR A 303 12.96 12.24 3.20
CA THR A 303 13.30 13.62 3.56
C THR A 303 12.49 14.60 2.70
N PRO A 304 11.24 14.90 3.08
CA PRO A 304 10.37 15.73 2.26
C PRO A 304 10.92 17.16 2.11
N GLY A 305 10.84 17.72 0.90
CA GLY A 305 11.42 19.01 0.55
C GLY A 305 12.90 19.00 0.17
N GLU A 306 13.62 17.88 0.36
CA GLU A 306 14.99 17.74 -0.14
C GLU A 306 15.03 17.28 -1.61
N LYS A 307 16.16 17.53 -2.28
CA LYS A 307 16.40 17.07 -3.66
C LYS A 307 16.34 15.54 -3.77
N THR A 308 16.83 14.84 -2.75
CA THR A 308 16.82 13.37 -2.69
C THR A 308 15.77 12.92 -1.68
N LEU A 309 14.52 12.77 -2.15
CA LEU A 309 13.39 12.44 -1.28
C LEU A 309 13.48 11.05 -0.63
N PHE A 310 14.06 10.07 -1.31
CA PHE A 310 14.13 8.68 -0.84
C PHE A 310 15.56 8.16 -0.85
N THR A 311 16.00 7.59 0.28
CA THR A 311 17.32 6.96 0.41
C THR A 311 17.18 5.58 1.06
N LEU A 312 17.73 4.54 0.42
CA LEU A 312 17.74 3.17 0.96
C LEU A 312 18.85 3.01 2.00
N GLN A 313 18.55 2.20 3.02
CA GLN A 313 19.50 1.76 4.04
C GLN A 313 19.27 0.27 4.33
N ASP A 314 20.34 -0.45 4.63
CA ASP A 314 20.24 -1.85 5.05
C ASP A 314 19.56 -1.89 6.44
N ALA A 315 18.60 -2.79 6.65
CA ALA A 315 17.87 -2.83 7.93
C ALA A 315 18.77 -3.31 9.08
N GLY A 316 18.92 -2.48 10.12
CA GLY A 316 19.74 -2.77 11.29
C GLY A 316 21.18 -2.25 11.26
N GLU A 317 21.54 -1.41 10.28
CA GLU A 317 22.68 -0.47 10.35
C GLU A 317 22.27 0.86 10.98
#